data_AF-A0A960AKH6-F1
#
_entry.id   AF-A0A960AKH6-F1
#
_cell.length_a   1.000
_cell.length_b   1.000
_cell.length_c   1.000
_cell.angle_alpha   90.00
_cell.angle_beta   90.00
_cell.angle_gamma   90.00
#
_symmetry.space_group_name_H-M   'P 1'
#
loop_
_entity.id
_entity.type
_entity.pdbx_description
1 polymer ?
#
loop_
_entity_poly.entity_id
_entity_poly.type
_entity_poly.pdbx_seq_one_letter_code
_entity_poly.pdbx_strand_id
1 'polypeptide(L)'
;MKAKRTVAAVTGVLIGLGAMAPVANAAPPPSVAAQHSHNWAAQDARKEFKADLKEARQEFRADLRQARKQFRADIREMRQEDRAKFQEAKQELRAALKAARDAFHAAMAEANKTFRTTVAASRDTLLAVLQDPASTAEQRTAAIDTYKAEVKQAREVRHEAVKAAIADYKAARKAAREAFRDAIGK
;
A
#
# COMPACT_ATOMS: atom_id res chain seq x y z
N MET A 1 8.85 12.66 -28.31
CA MET A 1 8.15 11.75 -29.24
C MET A 1 6.67 11.73 -28.84
N LYS A 2 5.79 12.43 -29.60
CA LYS A 2 4.72 11.90 -30.50
C LYS A 2 3.67 11.05 -29.72
N ALA A 3 2.35 11.29 -29.76
CA ALA A 3 1.51 11.91 -30.80
C ALA A 3 0.19 12.53 -30.25
N LYS A 4 -0.30 13.54 -30.97
CA LYS A 4 -1.64 14.15 -30.89
C LYS A 4 -2.59 13.40 -31.84
N ARG A 5 -3.91 13.36 -31.54
CA ARG A 5 -5.01 13.08 -32.49
C ARG A 5 -6.13 14.10 -32.24
N THR A 6 -6.24 15.22 -32.97
CA THR A 6 -6.95 15.46 -34.24
C THR A 6 -8.38 14.91 -34.32
N VAL A 7 -9.36 15.81 -34.15
CA VAL A 7 -10.75 15.69 -34.60
C VAL A 7 -10.82 16.41 -35.94
N ALA A 8 -11.26 15.72 -36.99
CA ALA A 8 -11.50 16.29 -38.30
C ALA A 8 -13.01 16.40 -38.55
N ALA A 9 -13.43 17.62 -38.88
CA ALA A 9 -14.72 17.97 -39.46
C ALA A 9 -14.63 17.96 -41.00
N VAL A 10 -15.71 17.63 -41.70
CA VAL A 10 -16.02 18.02 -43.11
C VAL A 10 -17.56 17.89 -43.27
N THR A 11 -18.34 18.97 -43.27
CA THR A 11 -18.80 19.85 -44.39
C THR A 11 -19.63 19.14 -45.49
N GLY A 12 -20.90 19.49 -45.66
CA GLY A 12 -21.40 20.40 -46.72
C GLY A 12 -22.53 19.67 -47.49
N VAL A 13 -23.48 20.25 -48.23
CA VAL A 13 -23.62 21.55 -48.90
C VAL A 13 -25.12 21.80 -49.20
N LEU A 14 -25.50 23.08 -49.16
CA LEU A 14 -26.73 23.71 -49.67
C LEU A 14 -26.62 24.00 -51.18
N ILE A 15 -27.60 23.58 -52.00
CA ILE A 15 -28.03 24.17 -53.30
C ILE A 15 -29.47 23.61 -53.54
N GLY A 16 -30.52 24.29 -54.00
CA GLY A 16 -30.76 25.64 -54.53
C GLY A 16 -31.99 25.57 -55.48
N LEU A 17 -32.88 26.57 -55.37
CA LEU A 17 -33.85 27.11 -56.35
C LEU A 17 -34.73 26.19 -57.23
N GLY A 18 -36.03 26.50 -57.28
CA GLY A 18 -36.77 26.44 -58.55
C GLY A 18 -38.29 26.23 -58.47
N ALA A 19 -39.01 27.33 -58.73
CA ALA A 19 -40.31 27.40 -59.42
C ALA A 19 -41.60 26.89 -58.73
N MET A 20 -42.46 27.86 -58.40
CA MET A 20 -43.91 27.74 -58.29
C MET A 20 -44.56 28.30 -59.57
N ALA A 21 -45.34 27.49 -60.28
CA ALA A 21 -46.57 27.79 -61.05
C ALA A 21 -46.94 26.57 -61.96
N PRO A 22 -48.15 26.47 -62.53
CA PRO A 22 -49.45 26.30 -61.88
C PRO A 22 -50.25 25.07 -62.43
N VAL A 23 -51.31 24.70 -61.69
CA VAL A 23 -52.62 24.16 -62.14
C VAL A 23 -52.65 23.08 -63.24
N ALA A 24 -53.09 21.87 -62.82
CA ALA A 24 -54.14 21.05 -63.44
C ALA A 24 -53.77 19.55 -63.45
N ASN A 25 -54.30 18.77 -62.50
CA ASN A 25 -55.25 17.71 -62.82
C ASN A 25 -55.81 17.11 -61.52
N ALA A 26 -57.13 17.13 -61.38
CA ALA A 26 -57.83 16.48 -60.29
C ALA A 26 -57.72 14.95 -60.46
N ALA A 27 -56.83 14.32 -59.69
CA ALA A 27 -56.95 12.89 -59.42
C ALA A 27 -57.99 12.71 -58.30
N PRO A 28 -58.97 11.79 -58.45
CA PRO A 28 -59.98 11.54 -57.43
C PRO A 28 -59.29 11.10 -56.12
N PRO A 29 -59.84 11.44 -54.93
CA PRO A 29 -59.24 11.04 -53.68
C PRO A 29 -59.09 9.51 -53.65
N PRO A 30 -57.93 8.95 -53.25
CA PRO A 30 -57.81 7.52 -53.07
C PRO A 30 -58.86 7.09 -52.06
N SER A 31 -59.69 6.15 -52.49
CA SER A 31 -60.78 5.56 -51.73
C SER A 31 -60.42 5.30 -50.26
N VAL A 32 -61.41 5.50 -49.38
CA VAL A 32 -61.35 5.27 -47.93
C VAL A 32 -60.90 3.82 -47.57
N ALA A 33 -60.93 2.90 -48.54
CA ALA A 33 -60.43 1.53 -48.44
C ALA A 33 -58.89 1.42 -48.42
N ALA A 34 -58.16 2.30 -49.12
CA ALA A 34 -56.69 2.32 -49.10
C ALA A 34 -56.13 2.91 -47.79
N GLN A 35 -56.85 3.85 -47.17
CA GLN A 35 -56.46 4.47 -45.91
C GLN A 35 -56.66 3.55 -44.68
N HIS A 36 -57.70 2.72 -44.67
CA HIS A 36 -57.89 1.72 -43.61
C HIS A 36 -56.81 0.62 -43.65
N SER A 37 -56.37 0.24 -44.85
CA SER A 37 -55.33 -0.77 -45.06
C SER A 37 -53.96 -0.35 -44.51
N HIS A 38 -53.57 0.92 -44.70
CA HIS A 38 -52.30 1.41 -44.16
C HIS A 38 -52.34 1.69 -42.65
N ASN A 39 -53.51 1.92 -42.06
CA ASN A 39 -53.64 2.20 -40.63
C ASN A 39 -53.45 0.95 -39.76
N TRP A 40 -53.92 -0.23 -40.18
CA TRP A 40 -53.69 -1.47 -39.42
C TRP A 40 -52.23 -1.93 -39.47
N ALA A 41 -51.60 -1.88 -40.65
CA ALA A 41 -50.18 -2.21 -40.81
C ALA A 41 -49.27 -1.26 -40.01
N ALA A 42 -49.59 0.04 -40.00
CA ALA A 42 -48.88 1.02 -39.16
C ALA A 42 -49.15 0.81 -37.66
N GLN A 43 -50.34 0.35 -37.26
CA GLN A 43 -50.64 0.03 -35.86
C GLN A 43 -49.92 -1.23 -35.38
N ASP A 44 -49.83 -2.26 -36.21
CA ASP A 44 -49.15 -3.50 -35.85
C ASP A 44 -47.62 -3.30 -35.80
N ALA A 45 -47.03 -2.58 -36.77
CA ALA A 45 -45.64 -2.17 -36.70
C ALA A 45 -45.32 -1.34 -35.43
N ARG A 46 -46.25 -0.50 -34.97
CA ARG A 46 -46.10 0.25 -33.70
C ARG A 46 -46.21 -0.65 -32.47
N LYS A 47 -47.00 -1.73 -32.51
CA LYS A 47 -47.11 -2.68 -31.41
C LYS A 47 -45.85 -3.54 -31.32
N GLU A 48 -45.35 -4.04 -32.45
CA GLU A 48 -44.08 -4.79 -32.55
C GLU A 48 -42.91 -3.94 -32.04
N PHE A 49 -42.75 -2.72 -32.56
CA PHE A 49 -41.69 -1.82 -32.08
C PHE A 49 -41.78 -1.54 -30.57
N LYS A 50 -42.99 -1.42 -30.01
CA LYS A 50 -43.17 -1.24 -28.56
C LYS A 50 -42.81 -2.51 -27.78
N ALA A 51 -43.08 -3.69 -28.34
CA ALA A 51 -42.69 -4.96 -27.74
C ALA A 51 -41.16 -5.10 -27.73
N ASP A 52 -40.51 -4.87 -28.87
CA ASP A 52 -39.04 -4.89 -29.01
C ASP A 52 -38.38 -3.89 -28.06
N LEU A 53 -38.90 -2.66 -27.98
CA LEU A 53 -38.38 -1.65 -27.05
C LEU A 53 -38.55 -2.07 -25.59
N LYS A 54 -39.62 -2.79 -25.25
CA LYS A 54 -39.85 -3.30 -23.90
C LYS A 54 -38.87 -4.43 -23.58
N GLU A 55 -38.63 -5.32 -24.52
CA GLU A 55 -37.67 -6.42 -24.40
C GLU A 55 -36.24 -5.90 -24.27
N ALA A 56 -35.79 -5.03 -25.17
CA ALA A 56 -34.49 -4.37 -25.10
C ALA A 56 -34.27 -3.62 -23.77
N ARG A 57 -35.32 -2.98 -23.23
CA ARG A 57 -35.26 -2.35 -21.90
C ARG A 57 -35.14 -3.37 -20.75
N GLN A 58 -35.74 -4.54 -20.89
CA GLN A 58 -35.64 -5.60 -19.88
C GLN A 58 -34.24 -6.23 -19.89
N GLU A 59 -33.70 -6.54 -21.07
CA GLU A 59 -32.35 -7.04 -21.26
C GLU A 59 -31.32 -6.05 -20.71
N PHE A 60 -31.40 -4.79 -21.12
CA PHE A 60 -30.50 -3.75 -20.61
C PHE A 60 -30.57 -3.61 -19.08
N ARG A 61 -31.76 -3.74 -18.48
CA ARG A 61 -31.90 -3.73 -17.01
C ARG A 61 -31.31 -4.98 -16.36
N ALA A 62 -31.41 -6.14 -17.01
CA ALA A 62 -30.81 -7.38 -16.53
C ALA A 62 -29.28 -7.27 -16.55
N ASP A 63 -28.72 -6.81 -17.67
CA ASP A 63 -27.28 -6.58 -17.84
C ASP A 63 -26.74 -5.58 -16.82
N LEU A 64 -27.44 -4.45 -16.64
CA LEU A 64 -27.05 -3.45 -15.65
C LEU A 64 -27.06 -4.01 -14.21
N ARG A 65 -28.03 -4.87 -13.88
CA ARG A 65 -28.09 -5.55 -12.57
C ARG A 65 -26.93 -6.54 -12.42
N GLN A 66 -26.60 -7.28 -13.48
CA GLN A 66 -25.49 -8.23 -13.48
C GLN A 66 -24.14 -7.51 -13.33
N ALA A 67 -23.88 -6.47 -14.14
CA ALA A 67 -22.70 -5.64 -14.04
C ALA A 67 -22.53 -5.04 -12.64
N ARG A 68 -23.62 -4.55 -12.03
CA ARG A 68 -23.59 -4.03 -10.65
C ARG A 68 -23.29 -5.10 -9.61
N LYS A 69 -23.74 -6.35 -9.81
CA LYS A 69 -23.41 -7.48 -8.93
C LYS A 69 -21.93 -7.85 -9.04
N GLN A 70 -21.41 -7.97 -10.27
CA GLN A 70 -20.01 -8.27 -10.54
C GLN A 70 -19.10 -7.20 -9.93
N PHE A 71 -19.33 -5.92 -10.24
CA PHE A 71 -18.56 -4.82 -9.67
C PHE A 71 -18.55 -4.80 -8.12
N ARG A 72 -19.68 -5.18 -7.49
CA ARG A 72 -19.74 -5.31 -6.02
C ARG A 72 -18.96 -6.51 -5.50
N ALA A 73 -18.93 -7.61 -6.24
CA ALA A 73 -18.12 -8.78 -5.90
C ALA A 73 -16.63 -8.44 -6.00
N ASP A 74 -16.21 -7.84 -7.11
CA ASP A 74 -14.81 -7.43 -7.36
C ASP A 74 -14.31 -6.48 -6.27
N ILE A 75 -15.11 -5.48 -5.87
CA ILE A 75 -14.76 -4.57 -4.76
C ILE A 75 -14.61 -5.34 -3.43
N ARG A 76 -15.44 -6.35 -3.17
CA ARG A 76 -15.34 -7.13 -1.93
C ARG A 76 -14.09 -7.99 -1.92
N GLU A 77 -13.77 -8.62 -3.03
CA GLU A 77 -12.58 -9.44 -3.20
C GLU A 77 -11.31 -8.60 -3.02
N MET A 78 -11.20 -7.48 -3.74
CA MET A 78 -10.10 -6.52 -3.57
C MET A 78 -9.94 -6.07 -2.11
N ARG A 79 -11.06 -5.76 -1.42
CA ARG A 79 -11.03 -5.39 0.01
C ARG A 79 -10.57 -6.53 0.93
N GLN A 80 -10.85 -7.78 0.58
CA GLN A 80 -10.39 -8.93 1.35
C GLN A 80 -8.89 -9.15 1.16
N GLU A 81 -8.40 -9.04 -0.08
CA GLU A 81 -6.97 -9.11 -0.39
C GLU A 81 -6.18 -8.02 0.33
N ASP A 82 -6.64 -6.76 0.27
CA ASP A 82 -5.99 -5.65 0.96
C ASP A 82 -5.97 -5.85 2.48
N ARG A 83 -7.05 -6.40 3.04
CA ARG A 83 -7.09 -6.75 4.47
C ARG A 83 -6.09 -7.85 4.80
N ALA A 84 -5.98 -8.89 3.97
CA ALA A 84 -5.04 -9.98 4.19
C ALA A 84 -3.59 -9.45 4.17
N LYS A 85 -3.21 -8.71 3.12
CA LYS A 85 -1.89 -8.07 2.99
C LYS A 85 -1.56 -7.17 4.18
N PHE A 86 -2.53 -6.36 4.62
CA PHE A 86 -2.33 -5.51 5.80
C PHE A 86 -2.10 -6.30 7.09
N GLN A 87 -2.81 -7.41 7.30
CA GLN A 87 -2.63 -8.24 8.49
C GLN A 87 -1.29 -8.96 8.47
N GLU A 88 -0.87 -9.47 7.31
CA GLU A 88 0.44 -10.10 7.12
C GLU A 88 1.57 -9.10 7.42
N ALA A 89 1.56 -7.93 6.77
CA ALA A 89 2.53 -6.87 7.04
C ALA A 89 2.57 -6.46 8.52
N LYS A 90 1.40 -6.42 9.19
CA LYS A 90 1.32 -6.12 10.63
C LYS A 90 1.94 -7.22 11.50
N GLN A 91 1.79 -8.48 11.13
CA GLN A 91 2.42 -9.60 11.84
C GLN A 91 3.94 -9.54 11.69
N GLU A 92 4.43 -9.31 10.47
CA GLU A 92 5.86 -9.14 10.19
C GLU A 92 6.45 -7.96 10.96
N LEU A 93 5.78 -6.80 10.96
CA LEU A 93 6.19 -5.64 11.76
C LEU A 93 6.32 -5.99 13.24
N ARG A 94 5.34 -6.71 13.81
CA ARG A 94 5.38 -7.13 15.21
C ARG A 94 6.54 -8.08 15.49
N ALA A 95 6.78 -9.04 14.60
CA ALA A 95 7.89 -9.98 14.72
C ALA A 95 9.24 -9.25 14.66
N ALA A 96 9.42 -8.35 13.69
CA ALA A 96 10.63 -7.55 13.54
C ALA A 96 10.89 -6.64 14.75
N LEU A 97 9.86 -5.97 15.28
CA LEU A 97 10.00 -5.14 16.49
C LEU A 97 10.30 -5.96 17.74
N LYS A 98 9.78 -7.20 17.83
CA LYS A 98 10.14 -8.12 18.91
C LYS A 98 11.59 -8.56 18.78
N ALA A 99 12.03 -8.99 17.60
CA ALA A 99 13.40 -9.40 17.35
C ALA A 99 14.41 -8.27 17.66
N ALA A 100 14.12 -7.04 17.23
CA ALA A 100 14.96 -5.87 17.53
C ALA A 100 15.10 -5.63 19.04
N ARG A 101 14.02 -5.81 19.81
CA ARG A 101 14.03 -5.65 21.27
C ARG A 101 14.81 -6.76 21.95
N ASP A 102 14.62 -8.00 21.51
CA ASP A 102 15.31 -9.17 22.07
C ASP A 102 16.82 -9.05 21.81
N ALA A 103 17.23 -8.64 20.60
CA ALA A 103 18.61 -8.34 20.26
C ALA A 103 19.21 -7.20 21.12
N PHE A 104 18.45 -6.12 21.33
CA PHE A 104 18.87 -5.03 22.21
C PHE A 104 19.11 -5.52 23.65
N HIS A 105 18.20 -6.32 24.20
CA HIS A 105 18.38 -6.88 25.55
C HIS A 105 19.58 -7.81 25.64
N ALA A 106 19.81 -8.65 24.63
CA ALA A 106 20.99 -9.51 24.56
C ALA A 106 22.29 -8.69 24.53
N ALA A 107 22.35 -7.64 23.70
CA ALA A 107 23.52 -6.76 23.63
C ALA A 107 23.78 -6.04 24.98
N MET A 108 22.74 -5.56 25.66
CA MET A 108 22.86 -4.95 26.99
C MET A 108 23.34 -5.95 28.04
N ALA A 109 22.86 -7.19 28.00
CA ALA A 109 23.28 -8.26 28.89
C ALA A 109 24.77 -8.58 28.70
N GLU A 110 25.21 -8.69 27.45
CA GLU A 110 26.61 -8.97 27.12
C GLU A 110 27.53 -7.81 27.53
N ALA A 111 27.16 -6.56 27.24
CA ALA A 111 27.92 -5.39 27.68
C ALA A 111 28.09 -5.34 29.22
N ASN A 112 27.04 -5.69 29.97
CA ASN A 112 27.10 -5.78 31.43
C ASN A 112 27.96 -6.95 31.91
N LYS A 113 27.87 -8.10 31.24
CA LYS A 113 28.66 -9.30 31.55
C LYS A 113 30.15 -9.01 31.37
N THR A 114 30.54 -8.50 30.21
CA THR A 114 31.92 -8.11 29.91
C THR A 114 32.45 -7.12 30.93
N PHE A 115 31.70 -6.06 31.23
CA PHE A 115 32.08 -5.09 32.26
C PHE A 115 32.34 -5.76 33.63
N ARG A 116 31.42 -6.61 34.10
CA ARG A 116 31.57 -7.30 35.39
C ARG A 116 32.78 -8.23 35.40
N THR A 117 33.00 -8.98 34.31
CA THR A 117 34.14 -9.89 34.20
C THR A 117 35.45 -9.12 34.21
N THR A 118 35.57 -8.02 33.44
CA THR A 118 36.78 -7.18 33.43
C THR A 118 37.06 -6.56 34.79
N VAL A 119 36.04 -6.00 35.46
CA VAL A 119 36.20 -5.41 36.79
C VAL A 119 36.56 -6.48 37.84
N ALA A 120 35.98 -7.68 37.76
CA ALA A 120 36.32 -8.77 38.66
C ALA A 120 37.78 -9.19 38.49
N ALA A 121 38.24 -9.39 37.25
CA ALA A 121 39.64 -9.74 36.98
C ALA A 121 40.61 -8.65 37.49
N SER A 122 40.32 -7.38 37.22
CA SER A 122 41.10 -6.24 37.71
C SER A 122 41.13 -6.13 39.24
N ARG A 123 40.00 -6.45 39.90
CA ARG A 123 39.94 -6.50 41.36
C ARG A 123 40.78 -7.65 41.90
N ASP A 124 40.75 -8.81 41.27
CA ASP A 124 41.47 -9.99 41.74
C ASP A 124 42.99 -9.78 41.63
N THR A 125 43.48 -9.10 40.58
CA THR A 125 44.89 -8.68 40.47
C THR A 125 45.28 -7.67 41.55
N LEU A 126 44.42 -6.68 41.84
CA LEU A 126 44.64 -5.74 42.94
C LEU A 126 44.72 -6.47 44.28
N LEU A 127 43.78 -7.38 44.56
CA LEU A 127 43.76 -8.13 45.81
C LEU A 127 45.02 -8.99 46.00
N ALA A 128 45.55 -9.58 44.94
CA ALA A 128 46.80 -10.34 45.01
C ALA A 128 47.97 -9.47 45.51
N VAL A 129 48.12 -8.24 45.01
CA VAL A 129 49.17 -7.30 45.46
C VAL A 129 48.91 -6.80 46.88
N LEU A 130 47.65 -6.54 47.24
CA LEU A 130 47.31 -6.03 48.56
C LEU A 130 47.44 -7.10 49.66
N GLN A 131 47.25 -8.38 49.33
CA GLN A 131 47.34 -9.49 50.28
C GLN A 131 48.76 -10.04 50.42
N ASP A 132 49.63 -9.81 49.44
CA ASP A 132 51.03 -10.22 49.50
C ASP A 132 51.81 -9.41 50.56
N PRO A 133 52.29 -10.04 51.65
CA PRO A 133 53.05 -9.35 52.68
C PRO A 133 54.41 -8.82 52.18
N ALA A 134 54.94 -9.36 51.07
CA ALA A 134 56.18 -8.89 50.46
C ALA A 134 55.99 -7.64 49.59
N SER A 135 54.75 -7.29 49.24
CA SER A 135 54.45 -6.15 48.37
C SER A 135 54.70 -4.81 49.07
N THR A 136 55.53 -3.97 48.44
CA THR A 136 55.90 -2.64 48.94
C THR A 136 54.75 -1.63 48.86
N ALA A 137 54.87 -0.50 49.58
CA ALA A 137 53.89 0.58 49.51
C ALA A 137 53.75 1.17 48.09
N GLU A 138 54.86 1.26 47.35
CA GLU A 138 54.87 1.71 45.95
C GLU A 138 54.11 0.72 45.04
N GLN A 139 54.36 -0.59 45.19
CA GLN A 139 53.66 -1.63 44.41
C GLN A 139 52.16 -1.62 44.68
N ARG A 140 51.75 -1.47 45.95
CA ARG A 140 50.33 -1.36 46.34
C ARG A 140 49.68 -0.12 45.74
N THR A 141 50.37 1.02 45.75
CA THR A 141 49.87 2.27 45.15
C THR A 141 49.72 2.14 43.64
N ALA A 142 50.72 1.59 42.96
CA ALA A 142 50.67 1.34 41.52
C ALA A 142 49.51 0.40 41.15
N ALA A 143 49.29 -0.68 41.90
CA ALA A 143 48.19 -1.60 41.66
C ALA A 143 46.81 -0.93 41.82
N ILE A 144 46.65 -0.03 42.80
CA ILE A 144 45.41 0.74 42.97
C ILE A 144 45.15 1.65 41.77
N ASP A 145 46.18 2.31 41.25
CA ASP A 145 46.04 3.21 40.11
C ASP A 145 45.77 2.45 38.81
N THR A 146 46.41 1.30 38.61
CA THR A 146 46.09 0.36 37.52
C THR A 146 44.63 -0.09 37.60
N TYR A 147 44.15 -0.54 38.76
CA TYR A 147 42.76 -0.93 38.95
C TYR A 147 41.78 0.20 38.60
N LYS A 148 42.05 1.44 39.05
CA LYS A 148 41.20 2.59 38.72
C LYS A 148 41.18 2.87 37.22
N ALA A 149 42.33 2.79 36.55
CA ALA A 149 42.43 3.00 35.12
C ALA A 149 41.67 1.93 34.33
N GLU A 150 41.83 0.66 34.70
CA GLU A 150 41.13 -0.47 34.06
C GLU A 150 39.61 -0.41 34.28
N VAL A 151 39.16 -0.06 35.48
CA VAL A 151 37.72 0.14 35.76
C VAL A 151 37.16 1.29 34.94
N LYS A 152 37.91 2.41 34.79
CA LYS A 152 37.49 3.53 33.94
C LYS A 152 37.37 3.08 32.48
N GLN A 153 38.38 2.39 31.95
CA GLN A 153 38.36 1.86 30.59
C GLN A 153 37.20 0.89 30.38
N ALA A 154 36.93 -0.02 31.33
CA ALA A 154 35.82 -0.95 31.25
C ALA A 154 34.46 -0.22 31.21
N ARG A 155 34.31 0.90 31.94
CA ARG A 155 33.10 1.74 31.86
C ARG A 155 32.95 2.39 30.49
N GLU A 156 34.03 2.89 29.90
CA GLU A 156 34.01 3.48 28.56
C GLU A 156 33.65 2.45 27.49
N VAL A 157 34.25 1.26 27.54
CA VAL A 157 33.90 0.14 26.64
C VAL A 157 32.42 -0.23 26.77
N ARG A 158 31.91 -0.35 28.00
CA ARG A 158 30.49 -0.61 28.24
C ARG A 158 29.61 0.51 27.69
N HIS A 159 29.99 1.77 27.90
CA HIS A 159 29.24 2.92 27.41
C HIS A 159 29.12 2.90 25.87
N GLU A 160 30.21 2.66 25.15
CA GLU A 160 30.17 2.56 23.69
C GLU A 160 29.36 1.36 23.22
N ALA A 161 29.46 0.20 23.89
CA ALA A 161 28.63 -0.95 23.58
C ALA A 161 27.12 -0.67 23.77
N VAL A 162 26.74 0.02 24.85
CA VAL A 162 25.35 0.45 25.09
C VAL A 162 24.89 1.43 24.02
N LYS A 163 25.73 2.39 23.66
CA LYS A 163 25.42 3.38 22.62
C LYS A 163 25.22 2.71 21.25
N ALA A 164 26.06 1.74 20.89
CA ALA A 164 25.92 0.94 19.68
C ALA A 164 24.59 0.15 19.70
N ALA A 165 24.29 -0.55 20.80
CA ALA A 165 23.03 -1.29 20.93
C ALA A 165 21.78 -0.40 20.76
N ILE A 166 21.81 0.83 21.30
CA ILE A 166 20.74 1.81 21.11
C ILE A 166 20.61 2.22 19.65
N ALA A 167 21.73 2.45 18.95
CA ALA A 167 21.75 2.81 17.54
C ALA A 167 21.17 1.69 16.67
N ASP A 168 21.60 0.45 16.89
CA ASP A 168 21.13 -0.73 16.18
C ASP A 168 19.64 -0.96 16.39
N TYR A 169 19.16 -0.84 17.64
CA TYR A 169 17.74 -0.94 17.95
C TYR A 169 16.90 0.11 17.21
N LYS A 170 17.38 1.37 17.16
CA LYS A 170 16.71 2.45 16.42
C LYS A 170 16.69 2.15 14.92
N ALA A 171 17.81 1.69 14.36
CA ALA A 171 17.93 1.34 12.95
C ALA A 171 16.97 0.18 12.59
N ALA A 172 16.97 -0.89 13.37
CA ALA A 172 16.09 -2.04 13.16
C ALA A 172 14.60 -1.66 13.25
N ARG A 173 14.22 -0.83 14.23
CA ARG A 173 12.85 -0.32 14.34
C ARG A 173 12.44 0.58 13.17
N LYS A 174 13.37 1.38 12.64
CA LYS A 174 13.13 2.19 11.45
C LYS A 174 12.92 1.30 10.22
N ALA A 175 13.83 0.36 9.99
CA ALA A 175 13.75 -0.59 8.88
C ALA A 175 12.44 -1.40 8.91
N ALA A 176 12.03 -1.89 10.09
CA ALA A 176 10.76 -2.62 10.24
C ALA A 176 9.53 -1.77 9.85
N ARG A 177 9.55 -0.46 10.16
CA ARG A 177 8.47 0.46 9.78
C ARG A 177 8.48 0.83 8.31
N GLU A 178 9.66 0.88 7.69
CA GLU A 178 9.81 1.07 6.25
C GLU A 178 9.27 -0.15 5.51
N ALA A 179 9.70 -1.36 5.88
CA ALA A 179 9.17 -2.60 5.31
C ALA A 179 7.64 -2.71 5.45
N PHE A 180 7.09 -2.34 6.61
CA PHE A 180 5.63 -2.31 6.79
C PHE A 180 4.92 -1.33 5.84
N ARG A 181 5.51 -0.15 5.64
CA ARG A 181 4.96 0.87 4.75
C ARG A 181 5.01 0.43 3.29
N ASP A 182 6.13 -0.13 2.88
CA ASP A 182 6.32 -0.69 1.54
C ASP A 182 5.32 -1.82 1.27
N ALA A 183 5.12 -2.72 2.25
CA ALA A 183 4.17 -3.84 2.13
C ALA A 183 2.70 -3.39 1.98
N ILE A 184 2.34 -2.21 2.47
CA ILE A 184 0.99 -1.63 2.31
C ILE A 184 0.92 -0.54 1.24
N GLY A 185 1.99 -0.34 0.48
CA GLY A 185 2.08 0.66 -0.61
C GLY A 185 2.00 2.12 -0.15
N LYS A 186 2.65 2.48 0.97
CA LYS A 186 2.66 3.83 1.56
C LYS A 186 4.03 4.43 1.77
#